data_AF-A0A1H8A7P7-F1
#
_entry.id   AF-A0A1H8A7P7-F1
#
_cell.length_a   1.000
_cell.length_b   1.000
_cell.length_c   1.000
_cell.angle_alpha   90.00
_cell.angle_beta   90.00
_cell.angle_gamma   90.00
#
_symmetry.space_group_name_H-M   'P 1'
#
loop_
_entity.id
_entity.type
_entity.pdbx_description
1 polymer ?
#
loop_
_entity_poly.entity_id
_entity_poly.type
_entity_poly.pdbx_seq_one_letter_code
_entity_poly.pdbx_strand_id
1 'polypeptide(L)'
;MIRYTRYLLLVALAIVLLTVALANRGAVTLNALPADMAAFANLNFALTVPLYLVIFGSIVVGLMIGFVWEWLREHKHRSSAKERAREITRLEREIEALRRETPSPQDDVLALLDRPAKAG
;
A
#
# COMPACT_ATOMS: atom_id res chain seq x y z
N MET A 1 -7.61 -2.13 30.25
CA MET A 1 -7.95 -3.57 30.13
C MET A 1 -7.67 -4.16 28.75
N ILE A 2 -7.88 -3.43 27.65
CA ILE A 2 -7.61 -3.90 26.25
C ILE A 2 -6.17 -4.40 26.01
N ARG A 3 -5.16 -3.81 26.68
CA ARG A 3 -3.75 -4.19 26.50
C ARG A 3 -3.47 -5.61 27.00
N TYR A 4 -3.98 -5.99 28.17
CA TYR A 4 -3.77 -7.32 28.74
C TYR A 4 -4.42 -8.42 27.89
N THR A 5 -5.63 -8.17 27.36
CA THR A 5 -6.29 -9.13 26.45
C THR A 5 -5.48 -9.35 25.17
N ARG A 6 -4.90 -8.28 24.59
CA ARG A 6 -4.01 -8.41 23.42
C ARG A 6 -2.76 -9.24 23.74
N TYR A 7 -2.09 -8.98 24.87
CA TYR A 7 -0.94 -9.78 25.27
C TYR A 7 -1.30 -11.24 25.55
N LEU A 8 -2.43 -11.50 26.20
CA LEU A 8 -2.90 -12.86 26.45
C LEU A 8 -3.17 -13.62 25.15
N LEU A 9 -3.81 -12.96 24.17
CA LEU A 9 -4.00 -13.53 22.83
C LEU A 9 -2.67 -13.78 22.11
N LEU A 10 -1.72 -12.85 22.18
CA LEU A 10 -0.40 -13.02 21.57
C LEU A 10 0.40 -14.16 22.22
N VAL A 11 0.34 -14.29 23.55
CA VAL A 11 1.00 -15.38 24.28
C VAL A 11 0.35 -16.72 23.93
N ALA A 12 -0.98 -16.79 23.90
CA ALA A 12 -1.69 -18.00 23.49
C ALA A 12 -1.32 -18.39 22.04
N LEU A 13 -1.32 -17.43 21.12
CA LEU A 13 -0.88 -17.64 19.73
C LEU A 13 0.57 -18.13 19.67
N ALA A 14 1.48 -17.52 20.44
CA ALA A 14 2.88 -17.93 20.50
C ALA A 14 3.04 -19.37 21.00
N ILE A 15 2.29 -19.78 22.03
CA ILE A 15 2.29 -21.15 22.54
C ILE A 15 1.83 -22.13 21.44
N VAL A 16 0.76 -21.80 20.72
CA VAL A 16 0.26 -22.64 19.61
C VAL A 16 1.32 -22.78 18.52
N LEU A 17 1.90 -21.66 18.06
CA LEU A 17 2.94 -21.66 17.03
C LEU A 17 4.17 -22.46 17.46
N LEU A 18 4.59 -22.30 18.71
CA LEU A 18 5.75 -23.01 19.26
C LEU A 18 5.47 -24.51 19.40
N THR A 19 4.26 -24.89 19.80
CA THR A 19 3.83 -26.29 19.86
C THR A 19 3.87 -26.93 18.47
N VAL A 20 3.32 -26.24 17.45
CA VAL A 20 3.38 -26.69 16.06
C VAL A 20 4.83 -26.79 15.59
N ALA A 21 5.69 -25.83 15.93
CA ALA A 21 7.10 -25.84 15.55
C ALA A 21 7.85 -27.06 16.14
N LEU A 22 7.67 -27.31 17.44
CA LEU A 22 8.28 -28.44 18.12
C LEU A 22 7.76 -29.79 17.61
N ALA A 23 6.44 -29.88 17.37
CA ALA A 23 5.81 -31.07 16.81
C ALA A 23 6.32 -31.38 15.39
N ASN A 24 6.59 -30.33 14.59
CA ASN A 24 7.03 -30.44 13.21
C ASN A 24 8.52 -30.10 13.05
N ARG A 25 9.36 -30.54 14.01
CA ARG A 25 10.82 -30.43 13.95
C ARG A 25 11.49 -31.41 12.97
N GLY A 26 10.69 -32.27 12.32
CA GLY A 26 11.17 -33.25 11.35
C GLY A 26 11.89 -32.57 10.19
N ALA A 27 13.03 -33.14 9.80
CA ALA A 27 13.80 -32.67 8.67
C ALA A 27 13.11 -33.07 7.36
N VAL A 28 12.90 -32.11 6.47
CA VAL A 28 12.35 -32.31 5.14
C VAL A 28 13.35 -31.82 4.11
N THR A 29 13.61 -32.64 3.10
CA THR A 29 14.49 -32.27 1.98
C THR A 29 13.66 -31.58 0.90
N LEU A 30 13.99 -30.31 0.66
CA LEU A 30 13.45 -29.52 -0.44
C LEU A 30 14.35 -29.70 -1.65
N ASN A 31 13.82 -30.27 -2.73
CA ASN A 31 14.52 -30.37 -4.00
C ASN A 31 14.00 -29.27 -4.92
N ALA A 32 14.91 -28.41 -5.41
CA ALA A 32 14.53 -27.33 -6.33
C ALA A 32 14.17 -27.86 -7.73
N LEU A 33 14.71 -29.02 -8.10
CA LEU A 33 14.56 -29.64 -9.40
C LEU A 33 14.15 -31.12 -9.27
N PRO A 34 13.33 -31.65 -10.19
CA PRO A 34 13.14 -33.08 -10.34
C PRO A 34 14.47 -33.79 -10.63
N ALA A 35 14.63 -35.04 -10.17
CA ALA A 35 15.88 -35.79 -10.28
C ALA A 35 16.40 -35.88 -11.72
N ASP A 36 15.51 -36.09 -12.69
CA ASP A 36 15.88 -36.21 -14.11
C ASP A 36 16.43 -34.89 -14.69
N MET A 37 15.88 -33.76 -14.23
CA MET A 37 16.32 -32.41 -14.64
C MET A 37 17.61 -32.01 -13.95
N ALA A 38 17.77 -32.38 -12.67
CA ALA A 38 19.00 -32.12 -11.90
C ALA A 38 20.20 -32.88 -12.47
N ALA A 39 19.99 -34.12 -12.93
CA ALA A 39 21.01 -34.91 -13.61
C ALA A 39 21.42 -34.29 -14.96
N PHE A 40 20.46 -33.80 -15.74
CA PHE A 40 20.74 -33.14 -17.02
C PHE A 40 21.47 -31.80 -16.85
N ALA A 41 21.07 -30.99 -15.86
CA ALA A 41 21.70 -29.71 -15.56
C ALA A 41 22.98 -29.84 -14.74
N ASN A 42 23.32 -31.04 -14.25
CA ASN A 42 24.36 -31.31 -13.26
C ASN A 42 24.29 -30.39 -12.01
N LEU A 43 23.06 -30.00 -11.65
CA LEU A 43 22.76 -29.08 -10.55
C LEU A 43 21.83 -29.77 -9.54
N ASN A 44 22.41 -30.19 -8.42
CA ASN A 44 21.67 -30.84 -7.32
C ASN A 44 21.42 -29.85 -6.18
N PHE A 45 20.47 -28.93 -6.37
CA PHE A 45 20.03 -28.03 -5.30
C PHE A 45 18.99 -28.71 -4.41
N ALA A 46 19.48 -29.42 -3.39
CA ALA A 46 18.69 -30.01 -2.33
C ALA A 46 19.04 -29.35 -1.00
N LEU A 47 18.03 -28.92 -0.23
CA LEU A 47 18.20 -28.30 1.07
C LEU A 47 17.34 -29.02 2.11
N THR A 48 17.98 -29.57 3.13
CA THR A 48 17.27 -30.22 4.25
C THR A 48 17.06 -29.22 5.37
N VAL A 49 15.80 -28.92 5.66
CA VAL A 49 15.38 -27.98 6.70
C VAL A 49 14.22 -28.55 7.53
N PRO A 50 14.07 -28.15 8.80
CA PRO A 50 12.88 -28.49 9.57
C PRO A 50 11.58 -28.01 8.91
N LEU A 51 10.53 -28.84 8.93
CA LEU A 51 9.25 -28.54 8.29
C LEU A 51 8.62 -27.23 8.79
N TYR A 52 8.73 -26.92 10.08
CA TYR A 52 8.18 -25.67 10.62
C TYR A 52 8.77 -24.41 9.97
N LEU A 53 10.05 -24.44 9.56
CA LEU A 53 10.68 -23.31 8.86
C LEU A 53 10.09 -23.14 7.47
N VAL A 54 9.78 -24.25 6.78
CA VAL A 54 9.15 -24.23 5.46
C VAL A 54 7.75 -23.64 5.55
N ILE A 55 6.95 -24.10 6.52
CA ILE A 55 5.58 -23.61 6.72
C ILE A 55 5.59 -22.11 7.06
N PHE A 56 6.30 -21.69 8.10
CA PHE A 56 6.31 -20.27 8.49
C PHE A 56 7.00 -19.39 7.45
N GLY A 57 8.09 -19.87 6.84
CA GLY A 57 8.79 -19.17 5.78
C GLY A 57 7.89 -18.93 4.56
N SER A 58 7.14 -19.94 4.12
CA SER A 58 6.20 -19.79 3.00
C SER A 58 5.07 -18.80 3.27
N ILE A 59 4.56 -18.74 4.51
CA ILE A 59 3.55 -17.74 4.91
C ILE A 59 4.14 -16.33 4.80
N VAL A 60 5.35 -16.12 5.34
CA VAL A 60 6.03 -14.82 5.29
C VAL A 60 6.32 -14.40 3.86
N VAL A 61 6.86 -15.31 3.05
CA VAL A 61 7.15 -15.07 1.63
C VAL A 61 5.86 -14.78 0.86
N GLY A 62 4.80 -15.55 1.08
CA GLY A 62 3.49 -15.32 0.46
C GLY A 62 2.91 -13.95 0.82
N LEU A 63 3.04 -13.53 2.09
CA LEU A 63 2.62 -12.21 2.54
C LEU A 63 3.47 -11.09 1.89
N MET A 64 4.79 -11.26 1.80
CA MET A 64 5.66 -10.31 1.10
C MET A 64 5.27 -10.17 -0.36
N ILE A 65 5.05 -11.29 -1.07
CA ILE A 65 4.62 -11.27 -2.47
C ILE A 65 3.26 -10.60 -2.60
N GLY A 66 2.29 -10.93 -1.73
CA GLY A 66 0.98 -10.28 -1.69
C GLY A 66 1.08 -8.77 -1.44
N PHE A 67 1.96 -8.34 -0.53
CA PHE A 67 2.22 -6.93 -0.26
C PHE A 67 2.86 -6.21 -1.46
N VAL A 68 3.86 -6.83 -2.10
CA VAL A 68 4.49 -6.29 -3.31
C VAL A 68 3.48 -6.17 -4.44
N TRP A 69 2.60 -7.17 -4.60
CA TRP A 69 1.53 -7.15 -5.59
C TRP A 69 0.52 -6.04 -5.33
N GLU A 70 0.05 -5.89 -4.09
CA GLU A 70 -0.86 -4.82 -3.70
C GLU A 70 -0.19 -3.45 -3.88
N TRP A 71 1.09 -3.32 -3.53
CA TRP A 71 1.85 -2.09 -3.72
C TRP A 71 2.00 -1.70 -5.20
N LEU A 72 2.32 -2.66 -6.08
CA LEU A 72 2.39 -2.43 -7.53
C LEU A 72 1.01 -2.07 -8.11
N ARG A 73 -0.06 -2.69 -7.60
CA ARG A 73 -1.44 -2.37 -7.99
C ARG A 73 -1.82 -0.94 -7.58
N GLU A 74 -1.57 -0.57 -6.33
CA GLU A 74 -1.89 0.74 -5.75
C GLU A 74 -1.04 1.86 -6.38
N HIS A 75 0.21 1.59 -6.78
CA HIS A 75 1.09 2.59 -7.39
C HIS A 75 0.56 3.17 -8.71
N LYS A 76 -0.31 2.43 -9.42
CA LYS A 76 -0.93 2.88 -10.66
C LYS A 76 -1.91 4.04 -10.46
N HIS A 77 -2.43 4.27 -9.25
CA HIS A 77 -3.41 5.33 -8.97
C HIS A 77 -2.82 6.62 -8.36
N ARG A 78 -1.58 6.59 -7.84
CA ARG A 78 -0.90 7.83 -7.41
C ARG A 78 -0.49 8.75 -8.56
N SER A 79 -0.38 8.23 -9.79
CA SER A 79 -0.11 9.05 -10.98
C SER A 79 -1.29 9.96 -11.31
N SER A 80 -2.51 9.43 -11.31
CA SER A 80 -3.71 10.17 -11.70
C SER A 80 -4.11 11.22 -10.66
N ALA A 81 -3.88 10.96 -9.36
CA ALA A 81 -4.15 11.96 -8.32
C ALA A 81 -3.24 13.19 -8.44
N LYS A 82 -1.97 13.02 -8.86
CA LYS A 82 -1.03 14.13 -9.08
C LYS A 82 -1.30 14.89 -10.37
N GLU A 83 -1.69 14.21 -11.45
CA GLU A 83 -2.12 14.87 -12.69
C GLU A 83 -3.39 15.69 -12.48
N ARG A 84 -4.41 15.11 -11.84
CA ARG A 84 -5.66 15.83 -11.54
C ARG A 84 -5.45 17.03 -10.62
N ALA A 85 -4.59 16.91 -9.61
CA ALA A 85 -4.26 18.05 -8.75
C ALA A 85 -3.59 19.20 -9.52
N ARG A 86 -2.74 18.88 -10.51
CA ARG A 86 -2.10 19.90 -11.37
C ARG A 86 -3.09 20.53 -12.34
N GLU A 87 -4.01 19.76 -12.90
CA GLU A 87 -5.08 20.28 -13.76
C GLU A 87 -6.03 21.21 -12.98
N ILE A 88 -6.42 20.86 -11.76
CA ILE A 88 -7.26 21.72 -10.91
C ILE A 88 -6.56 23.06 -10.64
N THR A 89 -5.29 23.06 -10.22
CA THR A 89 -4.55 24.30 -9.96
C THR A 89 -4.35 25.14 -11.23
N ARG A 90 -4.21 24.50 -12.40
CA ARG A 90 -4.11 25.21 -13.68
C ARG A 90 -5.44 25.87 -14.05
N LEU A 91 -6.54 25.13 -13.94
CA LEU A 91 -7.89 25.63 -14.21
C LEU A 91 -8.29 26.76 -13.25
N GLU A 92 -7.96 26.66 -11.98
CA GLU A 92 -8.18 27.73 -10.99
C GLU A 92 -7.43 29.02 -11.38
N ARG A 93 -6.18 28.90 -11.85
CA ARG A 93 -5.39 30.06 -12.30
C ARG A 93 -5.94 30.66 -13.60
N GLU A 94 -6.43 29.84 -14.52
CA GLU A 94 -7.07 30.31 -15.75
C GLU A 94 -8.39 31.03 -15.45
N ILE A 95 -9.20 30.51 -14.51
CA ILE A 95 -10.43 31.19 -14.03
C ILE A 95 -10.10 32.52 -13.34
N GLU A 96 -9.09 32.54 -12.48
CA GLU A 96 -8.63 33.75 -11.79
C GLU A 96 -8.11 34.81 -12.78
N ALA A 97 -7.35 34.39 -13.80
CA ALA A 97 -6.87 35.28 -14.86
C ALA A 97 -8.02 35.84 -15.70
N LEU A 98 -8.97 34.99 -16.12
CA LEU A 98 -10.17 35.41 -16.87
C LEU A 98 -11.06 36.35 -16.06
N ARG A 99 -11.20 36.12 -14.75
CA ARG A 99 -11.90 37.02 -13.82
C ARG A 99 -11.21 38.38 -13.66
N ARG A 100 -9.88 38.45 -13.80
CA ARG A 100 -9.12 39.71 -13.75
C ARG A 100 -9.14 40.47 -15.07
N GLU A 101 -9.14 39.76 -16.19
CA GLU A 101 -9.18 40.38 -17.53
C GLU A 101 -10.60 40.83 -17.94
N THR A 102 -11.64 40.21 -17.38
CA THR A 102 -13.03 40.60 -17.63
C THR A 102 -13.59 41.28 -16.38
N PRO A 103 -13.71 42.63 -16.34
CA PRO A 103 -14.51 43.29 -15.32
C PRO A 103 -15.95 42.82 -15.54
N SER A 104 -16.43 41.93 -14.68
CA SER A 104 -17.82 41.49 -14.76
C SER A 104 -18.70 42.69 -14.40
N PRO A 105 -19.79 42.97 -15.14
CA PRO A 105 -20.73 44.03 -14.79
C PRO A 105 -21.30 43.89 -13.36
N GLN A 106 -21.19 42.70 -12.77
CA GLN A 106 -21.55 42.42 -11.39
C GLN A 106 -20.70 43.17 -10.35
N ASP A 107 -19.40 43.35 -10.62
CA ASP A 107 -18.50 44.08 -9.71
C ASP A 107 -18.75 45.59 -9.77
N ASP A 108 -19.12 46.11 -10.94
CA ASP A 108 -19.55 47.51 -11.09
C ASP A 108 -20.88 47.79 -10.37
N VAL A 109 -21.82 46.84 -10.38
CA VAL A 109 -23.08 46.96 -9.63
C VAL A 109 -22.84 46.84 -8.12
N LEU A 110 -21.96 45.95 -7.65
CA LEU A 110 -21.56 45.88 -6.24
C LEU A 110 -20.87 47.18 -5.79
N ALA A 111 -19.97 47.72 -6.61
CA ALA A 111 -19.28 48.98 -6.33
C ALA A 111 -20.22 50.21 -6.30
N LEU A 112 -21.33 50.15 -7.02
CA LEU A 112 -22.38 51.16 -6.97
C LEU A 112 -23.24 51.05 -5.69
N LEU A 113 -23.40 49.85 -5.12
CA LEU A 113 -24.13 49.63 -3.87
C LEU A 113 -23.29 49.95 -2.62
N ASP A 114 -21.97 49.74 -2.67
CA ASP A 114 -21.05 50.04 -1.56
C ASP A 114 -20.74 51.54 -1.39
N ARG A 115 -21.16 52.41 -2.33
CA ARG A 115 -21.06 53.86 -2.14
C ARG A 115 -22.10 54.31 -1.12
N PRO A 116 -21.70 54.82 0.07
CA PRO A 116 -22.67 55.40 1.00
C PRO A 116 -23.31 56.60 0.32
N ALA A 117 -24.65 56.58 0.21
CA ALA A 117 -25.42 57.67 -0.37
C ALA A 117 -25.02 58.98 0.32
N LYS A 118 -24.39 59.88 -0.44
CA LYS A 118 -24.10 61.23 0.03
C LYS A 118 -25.43 61.92 0.30
N ALA A 119 -25.79 62.02 1.57
CA ALA A 119 -26.82 62.93 2.05
C ALA A 119 -26.38 64.36 1.72
N GLY A 120 -27.22 65.07 0.96
CA GLY A 120 -27.11 66.51 0.71
C GLY A 120 -27.58 67.32 1.90
#